data_AF-S6UNV1-F1
#
_entry.id   AF-S6UNV1-F1
#
_cell.length_a   1.000
_cell.length_b   1.000
_cell.length_c   1.000
_cell.angle_alpha   90.00
_cell.angle_beta   90.00
_cell.angle_gamma   90.00
#
_symmetry.space_group_name_H-M   'P 1'
#
loop_
_entity.id
_entity.type
_entity.pdbx_description
1 polymer ?
#
loop_
_entity_poly.entity_id
_entity_poly.type
_entity_poly.pdbx_seq_one_letter_code
_entity_poly.pdbx_strand_id
1 'polypeptide(L)'
;MSQLEKIYGVHAVEALLRHHPKRVKHIWLAEGRNDPRVQTLVALASENRVTIGQAERREMDAWVEGVHQGVVADVSPSQVWGEAMLDEL
;
A
#
# COMPACT_ATOMS: atom_id res chain seq x y z
N MET A 1 12.67 -6.44 -14.95
CA MET A 1 11.49 -5.85 -14.29
C MET A 1 11.82 -5.72 -12.82
N SER A 2 11.56 -4.56 -12.20
CA SER A 2 11.73 -4.42 -10.75
C SER A 2 10.61 -5.20 -10.05
N GLN A 3 10.97 -6.04 -9.08
CA GLN A 3 10.01 -6.79 -8.27
C GLN A 3 9.28 -5.81 -7.35
N LEU A 4 7.95 -5.89 -7.29
CA LEU A 4 7.15 -5.07 -6.38
C LEU A 4 7.37 -5.53 -4.93
N GLU A 5 7.35 -4.58 -4.02
CA GLU A 5 7.37 -4.81 -2.57
C GLU A 5 5.94 -4.84 -2.04
N LYS A 6 5.74 -5.42 -0.85
CA LYS A 6 4.46 -5.42 -0.14
C LYS A 6 4.54 -4.57 1.12
N ILE A 7 3.61 -3.64 1.26
CA ILE A 7 3.38 -2.85 2.48
C ILE A 7 1.99 -3.20 3.00
N TYR A 8 1.83 -3.30 4.32
CA TYR A 8 0.58 -3.79 4.91
C TYR A 8 0.21 -3.06 6.20
N GLY A 9 -1.08 -3.12 6.55
CA GLY A 9 -1.67 -2.32 7.62
C GLY A 9 -2.30 -1.03 7.10
N VAL A 10 -3.49 -0.69 7.63
CA VAL A 10 -4.29 0.42 7.10
C VAL A 10 -3.55 1.76 7.20
N HIS A 11 -2.86 2.03 8.31
CA HIS A 11 -2.13 3.28 8.51
C HIS A 11 -0.91 3.41 7.60
N ALA A 12 -0.14 2.33 7.41
CA ALA A 12 1.06 2.36 6.59
C ALA A 12 0.71 2.57 5.10
N VAL A 13 -0.32 1.88 4.63
CA VAL A 13 -0.81 2.03 3.25
C VAL A 13 -1.43 3.42 3.04
N GLU A 14 -2.22 3.91 3.99
CA GLU A 14 -2.77 5.28 3.92
C GLU A 14 -1.64 6.33 3.87
N ALA A 15 -0.66 6.24 4.77
CA ALA A 15 0.49 7.16 4.80
C ALA A 15 1.26 7.13 3.47
N LEU A 16 1.55 5.93 2.95
CA LEU A 16 2.24 5.80 1.67
C LEU A 16 1.43 6.40 0.51
N LEU A 17 0.11 6.20 0.52
CA LEU A 17 -0.78 6.74 -0.50
C LEU A 17 -0.90 8.28 -0.41
N ARG A 18 -0.81 8.86 0.79
CA ARG A 18 -0.78 10.33 0.98
C ARG A 18 0.53 10.96 0.53
N HIS A 19 1.67 10.34 0.86
CA HIS A 19 2.99 10.95 0.65
C HIS A 19 3.65 10.54 -0.67
N HIS A 20 3.41 9.31 -1.13
CA HIS A 20 4.02 8.75 -2.34
C HIS A 20 3.03 7.93 -3.17
N PRO A 21 1.89 8.50 -3.60
CA PRO A 21 0.81 7.77 -4.28
C PRO A 21 1.28 7.03 -5.53
N LYS A 22 2.23 7.60 -6.29
CA LYS A 22 2.81 6.98 -7.49
C LYS A 22 3.53 5.66 -7.22
N ARG A 23 3.96 5.41 -5.98
CA ARG A 23 4.58 4.13 -5.59
C ARG A 23 3.55 3.03 -5.41
N VAL A 24 2.32 3.36 -5.00
CA VAL A 24 1.26 2.38 -4.78
C VAL A 24 0.70 1.94 -6.13
N LYS A 25 0.86 0.65 -6.45
CA LYS A 25 0.43 0.09 -7.75
C LYS A 25 -0.94 -0.54 -7.64
N HIS A 26 -1.20 -1.23 -6.52
CA HIS A 26 -2.44 -1.91 -6.25
C HIS A 26 -2.65 -2.01 -4.75
N ILE A 27 -3.89 -1.87 -4.29
CA ILE A 27 -4.29 -2.11 -2.90
C ILE A 27 -5.21 -3.33 -2.85
N TRP A 28 -4.94 -4.24 -1.96
CA TRP A 28 -5.77 -5.39 -1.65
C TRP A 28 -6.47 -5.16 -0.30
N LEU A 29 -7.80 -5.22 -0.33
CA LEU A 29 -8.65 -5.09 0.85
C LEU A 29 -9.25 -6.46 1.19
N ALA A 30 -9.24 -6.80 2.48
CA ALA A 30 -9.91 -8.03 2.92
C ALA A 30 -11.42 -7.95 2.68
N GLU A 31 -11.99 -9.02 2.13
CA GLU A 31 -13.42 -9.13 1.89
C GLU A 31 -14.27 -8.86 3.14
N GLY A 32 -15.45 -8.28 2.93
CA GLY A 32 -16.41 -7.97 4.01
C GLY A 32 -16.00 -6.80 4.91
N ARG A 33 -14.84 -6.18 4.68
CA ARG A 33 -14.38 -5.04 5.48
C ARG A 33 -14.96 -3.73 4.97
N ASN A 34 -15.70 -3.04 5.83
CA ASN A 34 -16.38 -1.78 5.49
C ASN A 34 -16.41 -0.79 6.68
N ASP A 35 -15.32 -0.71 7.43
CA ASP A 35 -15.21 0.24 8.54
C ASP A 35 -14.79 1.65 8.04
N PRO A 36 -15.00 2.72 8.83
CA PRO A 36 -14.69 4.09 8.39
C PRO A 36 -13.25 4.32 7.94
N ARG A 37 -12.26 3.59 8.50
CA ARG A 37 -10.86 3.76 8.08
C ARG A 37 -10.64 3.23 6.67
N VAL A 38 -11.30 2.13 6.33
CA VAL A 38 -11.29 1.58 4.96
C VAL A 38 -11.96 2.52 3.99
N GLN A 39 -13.08 3.15 4.35
CA GLN A 39 -13.74 4.12 3.50
C GLN A 39 -12.84 5.32 3.16
N THR A 40 -12.10 5.82 4.16
CA THR A 40 -11.07 6.85 3.94
C THR A 40 -9.99 6.39 2.98
N LEU A 41 -9.49 5.16 3.15
CA LEU A 41 -8.46 4.61 2.25
C LEU A 41 -8.97 4.44 0.82
N VAL A 42 -10.22 3.98 0.66
CA VAL A 42 -10.88 3.81 -0.65
C VAL A 42 -11.04 5.16 -1.36
N ALA A 43 -11.48 6.20 -0.65
CA ALA A 43 -11.58 7.54 -1.19
C ALA A 43 -10.22 8.06 -1.66
N LEU A 44 -9.18 7.92 -0.82
CA LEU A 44 -7.83 8.35 -1.16
C LEU A 44 -7.24 7.58 -2.36
N ALA A 45 -7.52 6.29 -2.48
CA ALA A 45 -7.11 5.48 -3.63
C ALA A 45 -7.81 5.93 -4.91
N SER A 46 -9.11 6.22 -4.83
CA SER A 46 -9.88 6.75 -5.95
C SER A 46 -9.32 8.09 -6.46
N GLU A 47 -9.04 9.03 -5.54
CA GLU A 47 -8.42 10.33 -5.85
C GLU A 47 -7.08 10.17 -6.57
N ASN A 48 -6.27 9.19 -6.15
CA ASN A 48 -4.96 8.90 -6.72
C ASN A 48 -4.99 7.91 -7.89
N ARG A 49 -6.18 7.48 -8.33
CA ARG A 49 -6.38 6.49 -9.42
C ARG A 49 -5.63 5.18 -9.19
N VAL A 50 -5.57 4.75 -7.93
CA VAL A 50 -4.99 3.46 -7.53
C VAL A 50 -6.08 2.40 -7.51
N THR A 51 -5.83 1.27 -8.17
CA THR A 51 -6.76 0.14 -8.21
C THR A 51 -6.87 -0.54 -6.85
N ILE A 52 -8.10 -0.87 -6.46
CA ILE A 52 -8.38 -1.70 -5.29
C ILE A 52 -8.94 -3.04 -5.75
N GLY A 53 -8.32 -4.14 -5.29
CA GLY A 53 -8.85 -5.50 -5.38
C GLY A 53 -9.35 -5.99 -4.02
N GLN A 54 -10.17 -7.03 -4.05
CA GLN A 54 -10.58 -7.78 -2.85
C GLN A 54 -9.79 -9.08 -2.77
N ALA A 55 -9.55 -9.56 -1.57
CA ALA A 55 -8.93 -10.87 -1.32
C ALA A 55 -9.45 -11.47 -0.01
N GLU A 56 -9.42 -12.80 0.10
CA GLU A 56 -9.71 -13.44 1.38
C GLU A 56 -8.61 -13.11 2.38
N ARG A 57 -9.00 -12.95 3.65
CA ARG A 57 -8.04 -12.64 4.71
C ARG A 57 -6.92 -13.70 4.83
N ARG A 58 -7.28 -14.97 4.63
CA ARG A 58 -6.35 -16.11 4.66
C ARG A 58 -5.32 -16.06 3.52
N GLU A 59 -5.71 -15.58 2.34
CA GLU A 59 -4.78 -15.40 1.24
C GLU A 59 -3.78 -14.30 1.55
N MET A 60 -4.26 -13.19 2.14
CA MET A 60 -3.42 -12.07 2.56
C MET A 60 -2.41 -12.45 3.65
N ASP A 61 -2.78 -13.34 4.58
CA ASP A 61 -1.88 -13.89 5.60
C ASP A 61 -0.67 -14.61 4.98
N ALA A 62 -0.82 -15.19 3.78
CA ALA A 62 0.28 -15.86 3.08
C ALA A 62 1.20 -14.87 2.32
N TRP A 63 0.79 -13.62 2.15
CA TRP A 63 1.55 -12.61 1.40
C TRP A 63 2.54 -11.84 2.26
N VAL A 64 2.35 -11.83 3.58
CA VAL A 64 3.13 -11.01 4.51
C VAL A 64 3.34 -11.77 5.83
N GLU A 65 4.48 -11.54 6.49
CA GLU A 65 4.78 -12.22 7.77
C GLU A 65 4.14 -11.55 8.99
N GLY A 66 3.44 -10.43 8.83
CA GLY A 66 2.94 -9.59 9.92
C GLY A 66 1.44 -9.28 9.88
N VAL A 67 0.97 -8.48 10.85
CA VAL A 67 -0.46 -8.15 10.99
C VAL A 67 -0.88 -7.08 9.96
N HIS A 68 -1.43 -7.52 8.83
CA HIS A 68 -1.91 -6.63 7.76
C HIS A 68 -3.21 -5.88 8.07
N GLN A 69 -3.92 -6.27 9.15
CA GLN A 69 -5.20 -5.68 9.56
C GLN A 69 -6.28 -5.68 8.46
N GLY A 70 -6.13 -6.49 7.40
CA GLY A 70 -7.02 -6.49 6.24
C GLY A 70 -6.68 -5.50 5.11
N VAL A 71 -5.46 -4.93 5.08
CA VAL A 71 -4.96 -4.12 3.94
C VAL A 71 -3.54 -4.55 3.58
N VAL A 72 -3.28 -4.80 2.30
CA VAL A 72 -1.95 -4.98 1.71
C VAL A 72 -1.86 -4.10 0.47
N ALA A 73 -0.69 -3.57 0.15
CA ALA A 73 -0.44 -2.82 -1.07
C ALA A 73 0.80 -3.37 -1.77
N ASP A 74 0.69 -3.57 -3.09
CA ASP A 74 1.83 -3.78 -3.96
C ASP A 74 2.41 -2.43 -4.36
N VAL A 75 3.70 -2.24 -4.10
CA VAL A 75 4.36 -0.94 -4.26
C VAL A 75 5.64 -1.07 -5.05
N SER A 76 5.99 -0.05 -5.83
CA SER A 76 7.35 0.00 -6.38
C SER A 76 8.36 0.20 -5.25
N PRO A 77 9.56 -0.41 -5.36
CA PRO A 77 10.59 -0.28 -4.34
C PRO A 77 10.86 1.17 -3.96
N SER A 78 11.22 1.38 -2.69
CA SER A 78 11.74 2.70 -2.31
C SER A 78 13.00 2.97 -3.13
N GLN A 79 13.13 4.18 -3.70
CA GLN A 79 14.47 4.63 -4.05
C GLN A 79 15.22 4.71 -2.72
N VAL A 80 16.19 3.83 -2.52
CA VAL A 80 17.20 4.06 -1.50
C VAL A 80 18.07 5.17 -2.06
N TRP A 81 17.86 6.39 -1.58
CA TRP A 81 18.79 7.48 -1.84
C TRP A 81 20.02 7.15 -0.99
N GLY A 82 21.02 6.51 -1.61
CA GLY A 82 22.34 6.41 -0.98
C GLY A 82 22.89 7.80 -0.72
N GLU A 83 23.84 7.92 0.20
CA GLU A 83 24.46 9.20 0.63
C GLU A 83 25.03 10.07 -0.51
N ALA A 84 25.09 9.56 -1.75
CA ALA A 84 25.58 10.23 -2.95
C ALA A 84 24.62 11.24 -3.61
N MET A 85 23.45 11.54 -3.03
CA MET A 85 22.50 12.51 -3.60
C MET A 85 22.19 13.69 -2.66
N LEU A 86 23.08 13.98 -1.71
CA LEU A 86 23.00 15.16 -0.84
C LEU A 86 23.67 16.42 -1.43
N ASP A 87 24.24 16.35 -2.64
CA ASP A 87 25.05 17.43 -3.22
C ASP A 87 24.33 18.34 -4.24
N GLU A 88 23.00 18.37 -4.27
CA GLU A 88 22.27 19.37 -5.06
C GLU A 88 21.16 20.06 -4.25
N LEU A 89 21.57 21.03 -3.43
CA LEU A 89 20.77 22.20 -3.01
C LEU A 89 21.61 23.47 -3.07
#